data_AF-A0A3D3BP31-F1
#
_entry.id   AF-A0A3D3BP31-F1
#
_cell.length_a   1.000
_cell.length_b   1.000
_cell.length_c   1.000
_cell.angle_alpha   90.00
_cell.angle_beta   90.00
_cell.angle_gamma   90.00
#
_symmetry.space_group_name_H-M   'P 1'
#
loop_
_entity.id
_entity.type
_entity.pdbx_description
1 polymer ?
#
loop_
_entity_poly.entity_id
_entity_poly.type
_entity_poly.pdbx_seq_one_letter_code
_entity_poly.pdbx_strand_id
1 'polypeptide(L)'
;MTRTYPLAERTDVVDDMHGHKVMDPYRWLEDADDARTREWSDQQSAQLEHERESWSTRDTFAESVQALLGAGAVSLPVHRSERVFFTQRQPGQQFGVLFVREADGSERVLLDPMELDPTGSTTLDAWQP
;
A
#
# COMPACT_ATOMS: atom_id res chain seq x y z
N MET A 1 -4.93 26.58 -21.06
CA MET A 1 -6.26 25.99 -20.78
C MET A 1 -6.47 26.03 -19.29
N THR A 2 -7.60 26.55 -18.82
CA THR A 2 -7.93 26.55 -17.39
C THR A 2 -8.31 25.14 -16.98
N ARG A 3 -7.58 24.56 -16.02
CA ARG A 3 -7.84 23.20 -15.52
C ARG A 3 -9.09 23.23 -14.66
N THR A 4 -10.09 22.44 -15.00
CA THR A 4 -11.31 22.29 -14.21
C THR A 4 -11.12 21.11 -13.27
N TYR A 5 -11.21 21.36 -11.96
CA TYR A 5 -11.14 20.31 -10.95
C TYR A 5 -12.55 19.86 -10.54
N PRO A 6 -12.72 18.60 -10.08
CA PRO A 6 -13.97 18.16 -9.47
C PRO A 6 -14.40 19.07 -8.33
N LEU A 7 -15.68 19.43 -8.30
CA LEU A 7 -16.25 20.32 -7.30
C LEU A 7 -16.29 19.61 -5.95
N ALA A 8 -15.56 20.14 -4.96
CA ALA A 8 -15.76 19.80 -3.55
C ALA A 8 -16.64 20.88 -2.92
N GLU A 9 -17.87 20.52 -2.51
CA GLU A 9 -18.76 21.43 -1.80
C GLU A 9 -18.10 21.91 -0.49
N ARG A 10 -18.13 23.22 -0.27
CA ARG A 10 -17.66 23.83 0.96
C ARG A 10 -18.83 23.98 1.91
N THR A 11 -18.69 23.43 3.11
CA THR A 11 -19.67 23.55 4.19
C THR A 11 -19.24 24.62 5.20
N ASP A 12 -20.15 25.01 6.09
CA ASP A 12 -19.90 26.02 7.13
C ASP A 12 -19.46 25.39 8.48
N VAL A 13 -18.89 24.18 8.45
CA VAL A 13 -18.43 23.50 9.68
C VAL A 13 -17.29 24.31 10.32
N VAL A 14 -17.42 24.58 11.62
CA VAL A 14 -16.44 25.33 12.42
C VAL A 14 -16.25 24.65 13.77
N ASP A 15 -15.00 24.32 14.10
CA ASP A 15 -14.61 23.85 15.42
C ASP A 15 -14.19 25.03 16.32
N ASP A 16 -14.37 24.87 17.64
CA ASP A 16 -13.80 25.75 18.64
C ASP A 16 -12.67 25.02 19.38
N MET A 17 -11.43 25.41 19.09
CA MET A 17 -10.24 24.84 19.70
C MET A 17 -9.65 25.84 20.69
N HIS A 18 -9.87 25.62 21.99
CA HIS A 18 -9.35 26.49 23.05
C HIS A 18 -9.76 27.97 22.91
N GLY A 19 -10.98 28.25 22.44
CA GLY A 19 -11.48 29.59 22.20
C GLY A 19 -11.18 30.14 20.80
N HIS A 20 -10.52 29.36 19.94
CA HIS A 20 -10.23 29.72 18.55
C HIS A 20 -11.18 29.01 17.58
N LYS A 21 -11.90 29.80 16.76
CA LYS A 21 -12.75 29.27 15.69
C LYS A 21 -11.91 28.82 14.49
N VAL A 22 -12.01 27.56 14.11
CA VAL A 22 -11.30 26.95 12.97
C VAL A 22 -12.33 26.37 11.99
N MET A 23 -12.36 26.91 10.76
CA MET A 23 -13.24 26.40 9.72
C MET A 23 -12.70 25.11 9.11
N ASP A 24 -13.57 24.11 8.97
CA ASP A 24 -13.28 22.86 8.27
C ASP A 24 -14.34 22.56 7.21
N PRO A 25 -14.32 23.28 6.07
CA PRO A 25 -15.39 23.21 5.08
C PRO A 25 -15.51 21.86 4.38
N TYR A 26 -14.52 20.98 4.54
CA TYR A 26 -14.44 19.67 3.88
C TYR A 26 -14.51 18.51 4.86
N ARG A 27 -14.96 18.73 6.11
CA ARG A 27 -15.18 17.68 7.13
C ARG A 27 -15.93 16.46 6.60
N TRP A 28 -16.83 16.65 5.64
CA TRP A 28 -17.57 15.54 5.01
C TRP A 28 -16.68 14.54 4.26
N LEU A 29 -15.51 14.95 3.75
CA LEU A 29 -14.53 14.06 3.11
C LEU A 29 -13.86 13.10 4.10
N GLU A 30 -14.00 13.32 5.41
CA GLU A 30 -13.46 12.41 6.43
C GLU A 30 -14.29 11.11 6.53
N ASP A 31 -15.56 11.14 6.11
CA ASP A 31 -16.41 9.95 6.07
C ASP A 31 -16.28 9.24 4.71
N ALA A 32 -15.53 8.14 4.71
CA ALA A 32 -15.33 7.31 3.52
C ALA A 32 -16.62 6.60 3.05
N ASP A 33 -17.63 6.50 3.91
CA ASP A 33 -18.90 5.87 3.60
C ASP A 33 -19.98 6.85 3.08
N ASP A 34 -19.75 8.16 3.22
CA ASP A 34 -20.60 9.19 2.62
C ASP A 34 -20.57 9.08 1.08
N ALA A 35 -21.76 9.05 0.47
CA ALA A 35 -21.92 8.96 -0.96
C ALA A 35 -21.22 10.12 -1.69
N ARG A 36 -21.20 11.33 -1.10
CA ARG A 36 -20.50 12.49 -1.65
C ARG A 36 -19.00 12.24 -1.71
N THR A 37 -18.43 11.63 -0.68
CA THR A 37 -16.99 11.34 -0.59
C THR A 37 -16.57 10.36 -1.66
N ARG A 38 -17.35 9.28 -1.83
CA ARG A 38 -17.11 8.30 -2.89
C ARG A 38 -17.23 8.93 -4.27
N GLU A 39 -18.30 9.69 -4.53
CA GLU A 39 -18.50 10.37 -5.82
C GLU A 39 -17.36 11.34 -6.13
N TRP A 40 -16.95 12.16 -5.17
CA TRP A 40 -15.84 13.09 -5.36
C TRP A 40 -14.51 12.36 -5.59
N SER A 41 -14.24 11.29 -4.84
CA SER A 41 -13.06 10.44 -5.02
C SER A 41 -13.00 9.79 -6.41
N ASP A 42 -14.13 9.33 -6.92
CA ASP A 42 -14.22 8.75 -8.27
C ASP A 42 -13.96 9.81 -9.34
N GLN A 43 -14.49 11.03 -9.19
CA GLN A 43 -14.22 12.14 -10.10
C GLN A 43 -12.73 12.56 -10.08
N GLN A 44 -12.08 12.57 -8.92
CA GLN A 44 -10.64 12.84 -8.82
C GLN A 44 -9.81 11.74 -9.49
N SER A 45 -10.21 10.47 -9.30
CA SER A 45 -9.55 9.33 -9.93
C SER A 45 -9.68 9.36 -11.45
N ALA A 46 -10.87 9.71 -11.97
CA ALA A 46 -11.10 9.89 -13.39
C ALA A 46 -10.28 11.06 -13.98
N GLN A 47 -10.17 12.18 -13.25
CA GLN A 47 -9.31 13.29 -13.65
C GLN A 47 -7.85 12.87 -13.74
N LEU A 48 -7.34 12.13 -12.74
CA LEU A 48 -5.99 11.61 -12.76
C LEU A 48 -5.77 10.69 -13.97
N GLU A 49 -6.70 9.77 -14.24
CA GLU A 49 -6.55 8.84 -15.37
C GLU A 49 -6.50 9.58 -16.71
N HIS A 50 -7.35 10.59 -16.89
CA HIS A 50 -7.30 11.43 -18.10
C HIS A 50 -5.95 12.15 -18.25
N GLU A 51 -5.39 12.68 -17.16
CA GLU A 51 -4.06 13.33 -17.20
C GLU A 51 -2.95 12.32 -17.54
N ARG A 52 -3.09 11.07 -17.06
CA ARG A 52 -2.15 9.98 -17.34
C ARG A 52 -2.14 9.55 -18.80
N GLU A 53 -3.19 9.79 -19.58
CA GLU A 53 -3.22 9.53 -21.02
C GLU A 53 -2.08 10.28 -21.76
N SER A 54 -1.64 11.42 -21.21
CA SER A 54 -0.54 12.20 -21.78
C SER A 54 0.86 11.70 -21.39
N TRP A 55 0.98 10.78 -20.44
CA TRP A 55 2.27 10.35 -19.89
C TRP A 55 2.93 9.32 -20.79
N SER A 56 3.94 9.75 -21.54
CA SER A 56 4.70 8.85 -22.43
C SER A 56 5.81 8.06 -21.74
N THR A 57 6.25 8.47 -20.54
CA THR A 57 7.42 7.90 -19.85
C THR A 57 7.08 6.93 -18.73
N ARG A 58 5.79 6.73 -18.43
CA ARG A 58 5.34 5.95 -17.26
C ARG A 58 5.84 4.51 -17.32
N ASP A 59 5.72 3.86 -18.46
CA ASP A 59 6.07 2.44 -18.58
C ASP A 59 7.58 2.22 -18.51
N THR A 60 8.38 3.04 -19.20
CA THR A 60 9.85 3.00 -19.11
C THR A 60 10.34 3.27 -17.68
N PHE A 61 9.67 4.18 -16.96
CA PHE A 61 9.98 4.41 -15.55
C PHE A 61 9.62 3.19 -14.69
N ALA A 62 8.45 2.59 -14.90
CA ALA A 62 8.04 1.38 -14.19
C ALA A 62 9.01 0.21 -14.41
N GLU A 63 9.45 -0.01 -15.65
CA GLU A 63 10.48 -1.00 -16.00
C GLU A 63 11.81 -0.72 -15.28
N SER A 64 12.23 0.54 -15.22
CA SER A 64 13.46 0.94 -14.52
C SER A 64 13.37 0.65 -13.02
N VAL A 65 12.24 0.98 -12.40
CA VAL A 65 11.98 0.67 -10.99
C VAL A 65 11.98 -0.85 -10.76
N GLN A 66 11.32 -1.61 -11.63
CA GLN A 66 11.29 -3.08 -11.55
C GLN A 66 12.68 -3.69 -11.69
N ALA A 67 13.51 -3.21 -12.61
CA ALA A 67 14.87 -3.68 -12.79
C ALA A 67 15.75 -3.43 -11.56
N LEU A 68 15.56 -2.30 -10.87
CA LEU A 68 16.33 -1.94 -9.68
C LEU A 68 15.85 -2.64 -8.41
N LEU A 69 14.55 -2.84 -8.24
CA LEU A 69 13.96 -3.33 -6.99
C LEU A 69 13.48 -4.79 -7.05
N GLY A 70 13.37 -5.37 -8.24
CA GLY A 70 12.73 -6.66 -8.49
C GLY A 70 13.60 -7.89 -8.26
N ALA A 71 14.86 -7.76 -7.83
CA ALA A 71 15.80 -8.88 -7.69
C ALA A 71 15.47 -9.86 -6.54
N GLY A 72 14.49 -9.55 -5.69
CA GLY A 72 14.20 -10.31 -4.48
C GLY A 72 15.11 -9.96 -3.30
N ALA A 73 14.89 -10.62 -2.16
CA ALA A 73 15.66 -10.41 -0.93
C ALA A 73 15.53 -11.61 0.01
N VAL A 74 16.54 -11.82 0.87
CA VAL A 74 16.49 -12.76 2.00
C VAL A 74 16.86 -11.98 3.26
N SER A 75 16.11 -12.16 4.34
CA SER A 75 16.44 -11.53 5.62
C SER A 75 17.64 -12.18 6.28
N LEU A 76 18.17 -11.51 7.30
CA LEU A 76 19.10 -12.17 8.21
C LEU A 76 18.42 -13.37 8.88
N PRO A 77 19.09 -14.52 8.98
CA PRO A 77 18.56 -15.69 9.67
C PRO A 77 18.49 -15.45 11.18
N VAL A 78 17.39 -15.88 11.80
CA VAL A 78 17.20 -15.86 13.25
C VAL A 78 17.21 -17.29 13.77
N HIS A 79 18.16 -17.59 14.65
CA HIS A 79 18.31 -18.91 15.25
C HIS A 79 17.47 -19.03 16.53
N ARG A 80 16.74 -20.15 16.67
CA ARG A 80 16.08 -20.59 17.91
C ARG A 80 16.24 -22.09 18.06
N SER A 81 17.00 -22.50 19.07
CA SER A 81 17.41 -23.89 19.24
C SER A 81 18.05 -24.40 17.94
N GLU A 82 17.66 -25.58 17.46
CA GLU A 82 18.16 -26.20 16.22
C GLU A 82 17.46 -25.69 14.95
N ARG A 83 16.59 -24.68 15.04
CA ARG A 83 15.84 -24.12 13.91
C ARG A 83 16.35 -22.75 13.50
N VAL A 84 16.24 -22.45 12.21
CA VAL A 84 16.57 -21.15 11.62
C VAL A 84 15.35 -20.60 10.91
N PHE A 85 15.01 -19.34 11.20
CA PHE A 85 13.86 -18.66 10.62
C PHE A 85 14.34 -17.48 9.78
N PHE A 86 13.73 -17.26 8.63
CA PHE A 86 14.08 -16.16 7.74
C PHE A 86 12.92 -15.84 6.80
N THR A 87 12.85 -14.61 6.32
CA THR A 87 11.95 -14.27 5.21
C THR A 87 12.71 -14.27 3.90
N GLN A 88 12.06 -14.71 2.83
CA GLN A 88 12.58 -14.64 1.48
C GLN A 88 11.50 -14.13 0.54
N ARG A 89 11.84 -13.15 -0.29
CA ARG A 89 11.04 -12.67 -1.42
C ARG A 89 11.78 -13.01 -2.70
N GLN A 90 11.21 -13.88 -3.52
CA GLN A 90 11.73 -14.18 -4.85
C GLN A 90 11.52 -12.99 -5.80
N PRO A 91 12.28 -12.90 -6.90
CA PRO A 91 12.00 -11.94 -7.95
C PRO A 91 10.54 -11.98 -8.40
N GLY A 92 9.89 -10.82 -8.47
CA GLY A 92 8.49 -10.70 -8.88
C GLY A 92 7.44 -11.09 -7.82
N GLN A 93 7.82 -11.60 -6.64
CA GLN A 93 6.87 -11.80 -5.55
C GLN A 93 6.49 -10.46 -4.91
N GLN A 94 5.21 -10.32 -4.59
CA GLN A 94 4.65 -9.13 -3.94
C GLN A 94 5.15 -8.99 -2.49
N PHE A 95 5.12 -10.08 -1.74
CA PHE A 95 5.52 -10.12 -0.33
C PHE A 95 6.61 -11.16 -0.07
N GLY A 96 7.37 -10.95 1.02
CA GLY A 96 8.28 -11.97 1.53
C GLY A 96 7.52 -13.08 2.23
N VAL A 97 7.95 -14.31 2.01
CA VAL A 97 7.41 -15.53 2.64
C VAL A 97 8.30 -15.89 3.82
N LEU A 98 7.68 -16.25 4.95
CA LEU A 98 8.40 -16.69 6.15
C LEU A 98 8.70 -18.20 6.04
N PHE A 99 9.97 -18.54 6.16
CA PHE A 99 10.47 -19.91 6.14
C PHE A 99 11.01 -20.33 7.50
N VAL A 100 11.00 -21.64 7.72
CA VAL A 100 11.81 -22.29 8.75
C VAL A 100 12.67 -23.37 8.11
N ARG A 101 13.95 -23.38 8.48
CA ARG A 101 14.89 -24.47 8.24
C ARG A 101 15.01 -25.28 9.53
N GLU A 102 14.72 -26.56 9.44
CA GLU A 102 14.78 -27.53 10.54
C GLU A 102 16.22 -28.03 10.76
N ALA A 103 16.45 -28.78 11.84
CA ALA A 103 17.78 -29.25 12.26
C ALA A 103 18.45 -30.18 11.22
N ASP A 104 17.65 -30.93 10.47
CA ASP A 104 18.10 -31.82 9.39
C ASP A 104 18.41 -31.06 8.08
N GLY A 105 18.24 -29.73 8.08
CA GLY A 105 18.44 -28.87 6.93
C GLY A 105 17.24 -28.75 5.99
N SER A 106 16.12 -29.45 6.28
CA SER A 106 14.90 -29.29 5.50
C SER A 106 14.30 -27.90 5.68
N GLU A 107 13.78 -27.33 4.59
CA GLU A 107 13.12 -26.03 4.60
C GLU A 107 11.64 -26.19 4.29
N ARG A 108 10.81 -25.39 4.96
CA ARG A 108 9.38 -25.28 4.64
C ARG A 108 8.88 -23.85 4.84
N VAL A 109 7.87 -23.50 4.06
CA VAL A 109 7.07 -22.31 4.28
C VAL A 109 6.36 -22.44 5.62
N LEU A 110 6.48 -21.41 6.45
CA LEU A 110 5.73 -21.27 7.69
C LEU A 110 4.52 -20.35 7.48
N LEU A 111 4.68 -19.28 6.71
CA LEU A 111 3.60 -18.36 6.36
C LEU A 111 3.89 -17.67 5.02
N ASP A 112 2.95 -17.78 4.08
CA ASP A 112 2.92 -17.01 2.83
C ASP A 112 1.71 -16.04 2.86
N PRO A 113 1.92 -14.71 2.86
CA PRO A 113 0.82 -13.75 2.85
C PRO A 113 -0.12 -13.90 1.64
N MET A 114 0.40 -14.30 0.47
CA MET A 114 -0.39 -14.46 -0.75
C MET A 114 -1.25 -15.74 -0.73
N GLU A 115 -0.86 -16.78 0.02
CA GLU A 115 -1.72 -17.94 0.27
C GLU A 115 -2.86 -17.62 1.23
N LEU A 116 -2.63 -16.74 2.21
CA LEU A 116 -3.65 -16.29 3.16
C LEU A 116 -4.68 -15.36 2.50
N ASP A 117 -4.20 -14.44 1.67
CA ASP A 117 -5.04 -13.45 0.99
C ASP A 117 -4.54 -13.22 -0.45
N PRO A 118 -5.14 -13.91 -1.44
CA PRO A 118 -4.79 -13.76 -2.83
C PRO A 118 -5.08 -12.37 -3.42
N THR A 119 -5.82 -11.50 -2.72
CA THR A 119 -6.03 -10.11 -3.16
C THR A 119 -4.77 -9.26 -2.99
N GLY A 120 -3.80 -9.73 -2.19
CA GLY A 120 -2.59 -9.00 -1.88
C GLY A 120 -2.78 -7.82 -0.93
N SER A 121 -3.90 -7.80 -0.19
CA SER A 121 -4.21 -6.74 0.78
C SER A 121 -3.69 -7.03 2.19
N THR A 122 -3.26 -8.28 2.45
CA THR A 122 -2.72 -8.71 3.74
C THR A 122 -1.20 -8.81 3.70
N THR A 123 -0.54 -8.23 4.71
CA THR A 123 0.93 -8.24 4.84
C THR A 123 1.37 -8.87 6.16
N LEU A 124 2.52 -9.56 6.16
CA LEU A 124 3.22 -9.94 7.39
C LEU A 124 4.07 -8.75 7.88
N ASP A 125 3.60 -8.05 8.90
CA ASP A 125 4.30 -6.87 9.45
C ASP A 125 5.49 -7.28 10.35
N ALA A 126 5.25 -8.16 11.32
CA ALA A 126 6.27 -8.62 12.26
C ALA A 126 6.16 -10.12 12.56
N TRP A 127 7.30 -10.71 12.89
CA TRP A 127 7.39 -12.10 13.36
C TRP A 127 8.52 -12.23 14.38
N GLN A 128 8.36 -13.17 15.32
CA GLN A 128 9.39 -13.54 16.28
C GLN A 128 9.34 -15.06 16.50
N PRO A 129 10.49 -15.76 16.47
CA PRO A 129 10.55 -17.19 16.69
C PRO A 129 10.74 -17.56 18.17
#